data_AF-A0A3N5M0Y9-F1
#
_entry.id   AF-A0A3N5M0Y9-F1
#
_cell.length_a   1.000
_cell.length_b   1.000
_cell.length_c   1.000
_cell.angle_alpha   90.00
_cell.angle_beta   90.00
_cell.angle_gamma   90.00
#
_symmetry.space_group_name_H-M   'P 1'
#
loop_
_entity.id
_entity.type
_entity.pdbx_description
1 polymer ?
#
loop_
_entity_poly.entity_id
_entity_poly.type
_entity_poly.pdbx_seq_one_letter_code
_entity_poly.pdbx_strand_id
1 'polypeptide(L)'
;MALPRRAWSLLPMVSGAALVAALVNPLMMGLGELRSGAAATLLASQRDEVGSGRWTADTLASNALLIANGVPALSGQQWVGPDDDNWWILDPDGEAEDQWNRGAAYIVVTPVPGLPQPFITASRVDVIEIQVDPCDASLDSLDVARMVSIHPVVSDCLVEVGQFPLSGDLYHLYRRDLEAETSSTDDLGA
;
A
#
# COMPACT_ATOMS: atom_id res chain seq x y z
N MET A 1 6.85 -47.24 28.95
CA MET A 1 8.21 -46.68 28.78
C MET A 1 8.35 -45.52 29.76
N ALA A 2 9.11 -45.68 30.85
CA ALA A 2 9.21 -44.67 31.90
C ALA A 2 10.20 -43.57 31.48
N LEU A 3 9.77 -42.31 31.45
CA LEU A 3 10.64 -41.17 31.15
C LEU A 3 11.68 -41.00 32.28
N PRO A 4 12.96 -40.77 31.95
CA PRO A 4 14.02 -40.60 32.96
C PRO A 4 13.74 -39.38 33.83
N ARG A 5 14.03 -39.46 35.14
CA ARG A 5 13.78 -38.40 36.15
C ARG A 5 14.30 -37.00 35.76
N ARG A 6 15.31 -36.91 34.88
CA ARG A 6 15.83 -35.64 34.33
C ARG A 6 14.91 -34.93 33.35
N ALA A 7 13.94 -35.62 32.74
CA ALA A 7 13.00 -34.99 31.81
C ALA A 7 11.96 -34.11 32.53
N TRP A 8 11.73 -34.37 33.82
CA TRP A 8 10.72 -33.64 34.61
C TRP A 8 11.11 -32.20 34.90
N SER A 9 12.42 -31.89 34.99
CA SER A 9 12.90 -30.53 35.17
C SER A 9 12.79 -29.67 33.91
N LEU A 10 12.61 -30.27 32.74
CA LEU A 10 12.47 -29.54 31.46
C LEU A 10 11.02 -29.10 31.20
N LEU A 11 10.04 -29.82 31.75
CA LEU A 11 8.61 -29.50 31.60
C LEU A 11 8.25 -28.07 31.99
N PRO A 12 8.60 -27.53 33.18
CA PRO A 12 8.23 -26.16 33.52
C PRO A 12 8.89 -25.12 32.61
N MET A 13 10.10 -25.39 32.13
CA MET A 13 10.82 -24.50 31.22
C MET A 13 10.17 -24.48 29.84
N VAL A 14 9.82 -25.65 29.28
CA VAL A 14 9.12 -25.76 28.00
C VAL A 14 7.72 -25.18 28.10
N SER A 15 6.98 -25.44 29.18
CA SER A 15 5.65 -24.87 29.40
C SER A 15 5.70 -23.35 29.56
N GLY A 16 6.68 -22.82 30.29
CA GLY A 16 6.88 -21.38 30.42
C GLY A 16 7.21 -20.73 29.08
N ALA A 17 8.12 -21.31 28.30
CA ALA A 17 8.47 -20.83 26.97
C ALA A 17 7.27 -20.89 26.00
N ALA A 18 6.50 -21.98 26.02
CA ALA A 18 5.31 -22.15 25.20
C ALA A 18 4.20 -21.14 25.58
N LEU A 19 4.02 -20.86 26.88
CA LEU A 19 3.05 -19.88 27.34
C LEU A 19 3.45 -18.46 26.92
N VAL A 20 4.72 -18.08 27.09
CA VAL A 20 5.23 -16.79 26.62
C VAL A 20 5.09 -16.68 25.10
N ALA A 21 5.45 -17.72 24.35
CA ALA A 21 5.28 -17.75 22.91
C ALA A 21 3.81 -17.59 22.50
N ALA A 22 2.88 -18.27 23.16
CA ALA A 22 1.45 -18.18 22.86
C ALA A 22 0.83 -16.80 23.18
N LEU A 23 1.37 -16.10 24.19
CA LEU A 23 0.88 -14.78 24.60
C LEU A 23 1.52 -13.64 23.79
N VAL A 24 2.79 -13.77 23.42
CA VAL A 24 3.55 -12.73 22.71
C VAL A 24 3.41 -12.86 21.19
N ASN A 25 3.31 -14.09 20.69
CA ASN A 25 3.03 -14.39 19.29
C ASN A 25 1.72 -15.18 19.22
N PRO A 26 0.55 -14.52 19.32
CA PRO A 26 -0.68 -15.20 18.99
C PRO A 26 -0.50 -15.84 17.61
N LEU A 27 -0.88 -17.12 17.47
CA LEU A 27 -0.86 -17.78 16.18
C LEU A 27 -1.76 -16.95 15.26
N MET A 28 -1.14 -16.17 14.38
CA MET A 28 -1.80 -15.38 13.34
C MET A 28 -2.41 -16.38 12.33
N MET A 29 -3.55 -16.95 12.69
CA MET A 29 -4.41 -17.68 11.76
C MET A 29 -5.07 -16.65 10.85
N GLY A 30 -4.36 -16.18 9.82
CA GLY A 30 -4.84 -15.03 9.03
C GLY A 30 -4.07 -14.65 7.77
N LEU A 31 -2.86 -15.17 7.54
CA LEU A 31 -2.14 -14.89 6.27
C LEU A 31 -2.87 -15.45 5.03
N GLY A 32 -3.79 -16.40 5.22
CA GLY A 32 -4.66 -16.89 4.16
C GLY A 32 -5.58 -15.79 3.59
N GLU A 33 -5.97 -14.80 4.40
CA GLU A 33 -6.81 -13.69 3.93
C GLU A 33 -6.05 -12.83 2.91
N LEU A 34 -4.74 -12.61 3.15
CA LEU A 34 -3.89 -11.85 2.24
C LEU A 34 -3.65 -12.55 0.90
N ARG A 35 -3.79 -13.88 0.80
CA ARG A 35 -3.45 -14.63 -0.44
C ARG A 35 -4.58 -15.42 -1.09
N SER A 36 -5.67 -15.65 -0.37
CA SER A 36 -6.79 -16.48 -0.81
C SER A 36 -8.17 -15.95 -0.38
N GLY A 37 -8.22 -14.75 0.22
CA GLY A 37 -9.45 -14.06 0.61
C GLY A 37 -10.12 -13.30 -0.54
N ALA A 38 -11.23 -12.63 -0.20
CA ALA A 38 -11.95 -11.76 -1.13
C ALA A 38 -11.05 -10.64 -1.67
N ALA A 39 -10.24 -10.04 -0.80
CA ALA A 39 -9.25 -9.03 -1.16
C ALA A 39 -8.24 -9.54 -2.22
N ALA A 40 -7.61 -10.70 -1.96
CA ALA A 40 -6.66 -11.32 -2.90
C ALA A 40 -7.32 -11.68 -4.24
N THR A 41 -8.56 -12.16 -4.21
CA THR A 41 -9.32 -12.52 -5.41
C THR A 41 -9.63 -11.29 -6.26
N LEU A 42 -10.06 -10.19 -5.62
CA LEU A 42 -10.33 -8.92 -6.30
C LEU A 42 -9.05 -8.30 -6.88
N LEU A 43 -7.95 -8.31 -6.13
CA LEU A 43 -6.66 -7.83 -6.64
C LEU A 43 -6.19 -8.66 -7.85
N ALA A 44 -6.36 -9.98 -7.79
CA ALA A 44 -5.99 -10.86 -8.90
C ALA A 44 -6.81 -10.57 -10.17
N SER A 45 -8.12 -10.37 -10.06
CA SER A 45 -8.95 -10.05 -11.22
C SER A 45 -8.63 -8.69 -11.83
N GLN A 46 -8.23 -7.72 -11.00
CA GLN A 46 -7.90 -6.37 -11.45
C GLN A 46 -6.47 -6.25 -11.99
N ARG A 47 -5.53 -7.05 -11.51
CA ARG A 47 -4.14 -7.03 -11.99
C ARG A 47 -4.04 -7.35 -13.48
N ASP A 48 -4.84 -8.28 -13.97
CA ASP A 48 -4.83 -8.69 -15.38
C ASP A 48 -5.29 -7.56 -16.32
N GLU A 49 -6.11 -6.62 -15.84
CA GLU A 49 -6.54 -5.43 -16.59
C GLU A 49 -5.47 -4.32 -16.63
N VAL A 50 -4.60 -4.26 -15.62
CA VAL A 50 -3.65 -3.15 -15.43
C VAL A 50 -2.35 -3.35 -16.21
N GLY A 51 -1.99 -4.59 -16.53
CA GLY A 51 -0.73 -4.89 -17.22
C GLY A 51 0.49 -4.49 -16.38
N SER A 52 1.26 -3.49 -16.83
CA SER A 52 2.46 -3.01 -16.14
C SER A 52 2.20 -1.90 -15.10
N GLY A 53 0.99 -1.34 -15.07
CA GLY A 53 0.66 -0.22 -14.21
C GLY A 53 0.87 -0.49 -12.72
N ARG A 54 1.38 0.51 -12.02
CA ARG A 54 1.64 0.49 -10.58
C ARG A 54 0.39 0.84 -9.78
N TRP A 55 0.37 0.34 -8.55
CA TRP A 55 -0.70 0.57 -7.59
C TRP A 55 -0.21 1.44 -6.44
N THR A 56 -1.12 2.13 -5.76
CA THR A 56 -0.84 2.82 -4.50
C THR A 56 -1.75 2.33 -3.38
N ALA A 57 -1.30 2.52 -2.14
CA ALA A 57 -2.03 2.19 -0.93
C ALA A 57 -1.71 3.21 0.18
N ASP A 58 -2.74 3.60 0.91
CA ASP A 58 -2.72 4.61 1.98
C ASP A 58 -2.43 4.03 3.38
N THR A 59 -2.40 2.71 3.53
CA THR A 59 -2.07 2.05 4.81
C THR A 59 -1.00 0.98 4.67
N LEU A 60 -0.33 0.67 5.77
CA LEU A 60 0.62 -0.45 5.84
C LEU A 60 -0.06 -1.80 5.60
N ALA A 61 -1.34 -1.94 5.98
CA ALA A 61 -2.10 -3.17 5.80
C ALA A 61 -2.42 -3.41 4.32
N SER A 62 -2.92 -2.39 3.60
CA SER A 62 -3.17 -2.48 2.16
C SER A 62 -1.86 -2.66 1.39
N ASN A 63 -0.76 -2.00 1.78
CA ASN A 63 0.57 -2.29 1.22
C ASN A 63 1.00 -3.74 1.40
N ALA A 64 0.82 -4.31 2.59
CA ALA A 64 1.15 -5.71 2.84
C ALA A 64 0.33 -6.66 1.96
N LEU A 65 -0.94 -6.31 1.70
CA LEU A 65 -1.79 -7.04 0.76
C LEU A 65 -1.25 -6.97 -0.69
N LEU A 66 -0.87 -5.77 -1.17
CA LEU A 66 -0.28 -5.62 -2.51
C LEU A 66 1.00 -6.45 -2.66
N ILE A 67 1.91 -6.36 -1.70
CA ILE A 67 3.17 -7.11 -1.66
C ILE A 67 2.90 -8.62 -1.62
N ALA A 68 1.97 -9.07 -0.76
CA ALA A 68 1.66 -10.49 -0.60
C ALA A 68 1.09 -11.14 -1.88
N ASN A 69 0.49 -10.35 -2.76
CA ASN A 69 -0.08 -10.77 -4.05
C ASN A 69 0.80 -10.44 -5.26
N GLY A 70 2.01 -9.91 -5.04
CA GLY A 70 2.94 -9.56 -6.11
C GLY A 70 2.39 -8.48 -7.05
N VAL A 71 1.61 -7.54 -6.52
CA VAL A 71 1.11 -6.40 -7.29
C VAL A 71 2.22 -5.34 -7.35
N PRO A 72 2.63 -4.88 -8.55
CA PRO A 72 3.56 -3.75 -8.67
C PRO A 72 2.96 -2.51 -8.03
N ALA A 73 3.68 -1.90 -7.09
CA ALA A 73 3.20 -0.76 -6.32
C ALA A 73 4.26 0.34 -6.25
N LEU A 74 3.81 1.60 -6.30
CA LEU A 74 4.61 2.78 -5.98
C LEU A 74 4.77 2.91 -4.46
N SER A 75 3.71 2.60 -3.70
CA SER A 75 3.74 2.47 -2.25
C SER A 75 4.32 1.11 -1.82
N GLY A 76 4.69 0.96 -0.55
CA GLY A 76 5.24 -0.29 -0.03
C GLY A 76 6.45 -0.08 0.85
N GLN A 77 7.59 -0.66 0.49
CA GLN A 77 8.80 -0.62 1.32
C GLN A 77 10.05 -0.28 0.51
N GLN A 78 10.75 0.73 0.99
CA GLN A 78 12.06 1.20 0.54
C GLN A 78 13.14 0.54 1.40
N TRP A 79 13.79 -0.51 0.88
CA TRP A 79 14.70 -1.34 1.68
C TRP A 79 16.08 -0.72 1.89
N VAL A 80 16.83 -0.50 0.82
CA VAL A 80 18.25 -0.09 0.89
C VAL A 80 18.39 1.43 0.79
N GLY A 81 17.56 2.08 -0.03
CA GLY A 81 17.59 3.51 -0.29
C GLY A 81 16.50 3.90 -1.31
N PRO A 82 16.35 5.20 -1.57
CA PRO A 82 15.37 5.72 -2.53
C PRO A 82 15.59 5.22 -3.96
N ASP A 83 14.48 5.14 -4.69
CA ASP A 83 14.48 5.15 -6.15
C ASP A 83 14.45 6.61 -6.59
N ASP A 84 15.64 7.20 -6.76
CA ASP A 84 15.81 8.63 -7.00
C ASP A 84 14.97 9.11 -8.20
N ASP A 85 14.93 8.35 -9.29
CA ASP A 85 14.21 8.73 -10.50
C ASP A 85 12.71 8.90 -10.23
N ASN A 86 12.09 8.03 -9.41
CA ASN A 86 10.69 8.17 -9.04
C ASN A 86 10.47 9.30 -8.02
N TRP A 87 11.40 9.53 -7.10
CA TRP A 87 11.27 10.60 -6.11
C TRP A 87 11.38 11.98 -6.73
N TRP A 88 12.28 12.19 -7.69
CA TRP A 88 12.41 13.47 -8.41
C TRP A 88 11.19 13.80 -9.27
N ILE A 89 10.34 12.83 -9.60
CA ILE A 89 9.03 13.10 -10.23
C ILE A 89 8.04 13.70 -9.22
N LEU A 90 8.09 13.26 -7.96
CA LEU A 90 7.20 13.74 -6.89
C LEU A 90 7.72 15.02 -6.20
N ASP A 91 9.03 15.20 -6.15
CA ASP A 91 9.72 16.31 -5.49
C ASP A 91 10.77 16.93 -6.44
N PRO A 92 10.34 17.57 -7.54
CA PRO A 92 11.26 18.07 -8.57
C PRO A 92 12.19 19.18 -8.08
N ASP A 93 11.77 19.95 -7.07
CA ASP A 93 12.54 21.04 -6.48
C ASP A 93 13.43 20.57 -5.29
N GLY A 94 13.26 19.32 -4.84
CA GLY A 94 14.04 18.73 -3.76
C GLY A 94 13.71 19.29 -2.37
N GLU A 95 12.53 19.87 -2.20
CA GLU A 95 12.13 20.53 -0.95
C GLU A 95 11.89 19.50 0.18
N ALA A 96 11.61 18.25 -0.17
CA ALA A 96 11.33 17.16 0.75
C ALA A 96 12.42 16.07 0.75
N GLU A 97 13.60 16.33 0.16
CA GLU A 97 14.69 15.34 0.08
C GLU A 97 15.05 14.75 1.46
N ASP A 98 15.07 15.59 2.49
CA ASP A 98 15.36 15.16 3.86
C ASP A 98 14.29 14.20 4.45
N GLN A 99 13.09 14.16 3.87
CA GLN A 99 12.01 13.27 4.27
C GLN A 99 12.13 11.90 3.62
N TRP A 100 12.47 11.85 2.32
CA TRP A 100 12.44 10.60 1.53
C TRP A 100 13.80 9.95 1.29
N ASN A 101 14.90 10.70 1.42
CA ASN A 101 16.26 10.20 1.20
C ASN A 101 16.78 9.38 2.40
N ARG A 102 16.15 8.22 2.65
CA ARG A 102 16.50 7.30 3.74
C ARG A 102 16.15 5.85 3.44
N GLY A 103 16.97 4.91 3.88
CA GLY A 103 16.67 3.47 3.77
C GLY A 103 15.67 2.98 4.83
N ALA A 104 15.23 1.73 4.68
CA ALA A 104 14.35 1.02 5.61
C ALA A 104 13.05 1.76 5.98
N ALA A 105 12.42 2.39 5.00
CA ALA A 105 11.17 3.14 5.18
C ALA A 105 9.98 2.44 4.50
N TYR A 106 8.80 2.57 5.09
CA TYR A 106 7.53 2.27 4.44
C TYR A 106 7.03 3.50 3.71
N ILE A 107 6.42 3.30 2.54
CA ILE A 107 5.83 4.37 1.73
C ILE A 107 4.33 4.16 1.72
N VAL A 108 3.57 5.14 2.17
CA VAL A 108 2.11 5.21 2.03
C VAL A 108 1.74 6.39 1.16
N VAL A 109 0.73 6.22 0.31
CA VAL A 109 0.25 7.26 -0.60
C VAL A 109 -1.21 7.53 -0.28
N THR A 110 -1.47 8.71 0.28
CA THR A 110 -2.79 9.15 0.71
C THR A 110 -3.40 10.05 -0.37
N PRO A 111 -4.50 9.65 -1.03
CA PRO A 111 -5.15 10.49 -2.02
C PRO A 111 -5.87 11.67 -1.34
N VAL A 112 -5.56 12.89 -1.76
CA VAL A 112 -6.15 14.14 -1.27
C VAL A 112 -6.62 14.98 -2.46
N PRO A 113 -7.89 14.87 -2.87
CA PRO A 113 -8.44 15.64 -3.99
C PRO A 113 -8.30 17.16 -3.79
N GLY A 114 -7.92 17.87 -4.85
CA GLY A 114 -7.68 19.31 -4.90
C GLY A 114 -6.31 19.74 -4.40
N LEU A 115 -5.38 18.82 -4.13
CA LEU A 115 -4.03 19.18 -3.68
C LEU A 115 -3.20 19.70 -4.87
N PRO A 116 -2.61 20.90 -4.82
CA PRO A 116 -1.96 21.51 -5.99
C PRO A 116 -0.63 20.87 -6.37
N GLN A 117 0.02 20.17 -5.45
CA GLN A 117 1.27 19.45 -5.65
C GLN A 117 1.41 18.36 -4.58
N PRO A 118 2.19 17.28 -4.82
CA PRO A 118 2.47 16.27 -3.80
C PRO A 118 3.05 16.89 -2.52
N PHE A 119 2.58 16.42 -1.36
CA PHE A 119 3.10 16.79 -0.05
C PHE A 119 3.72 15.56 0.61
N ILE A 120 5.05 15.59 0.78
CA ILE A 120 5.83 14.45 1.25
C ILE A 120 6.32 14.71 2.67
N THR A 121 6.10 13.76 3.57
CA THR A 121 6.50 13.91 4.97
C THR A 121 6.95 12.60 5.60
N ALA A 122 7.93 12.67 6.49
CA ALA A 122 8.27 11.58 7.39
C ALA A 122 7.28 11.51 8.57
N SER A 123 6.05 11.03 8.32
CA SER A 123 4.99 10.98 9.35
C SER A 123 5.40 10.14 10.58
N ARG A 124 6.29 9.15 10.37
CA ARG A 124 6.97 8.39 11.42
C ARG A 124 8.45 8.14 11.08
N VAL A 125 9.19 7.64 12.08
CA VAL A 125 10.62 7.31 11.96
C VAL A 125 10.89 6.35 10.79
N ASP A 126 9.95 5.47 10.48
CA ASP A 126 10.05 4.45 9.43
C ASP A 126 8.91 4.56 8.39
N VAL A 127 8.17 5.66 8.34
CA VAL A 127 7.09 5.86 7.36
C VAL A 127 7.26 7.21 6.67
N ILE A 128 7.30 7.15 5.34
CA ILE A 128 7.16 8.29 4.43
C ILE A 128 5.72 8.27 3.93
N GLU A 129 5.03 9.38 4.11
CA GLU A 129 3.69 9.60 3.59
C GLU A 129 3.75 10.59 2.44
N ILE A 130 3.11 10.22 1.34
CA ILE A 130 2.90 11.06 0.17
C ILE A 130 1.41 11.39 0.14
N GLN A 131 1.04 12.63 0.41
CA GLN A 131 -0.29 13.14 0.11
C GLN A 131 -0.28 13.69 -1.31
N VAL A 132 -1.22 13.28 -2.14
CA VAL A 132 -1.22 13.66 -3.56
C VAL A 132 -2.65 13.70 -4.10
N ASP A 133 -2.93 14.63 -5.00
CA ASP A 133 -4.18 14.60 -5.75
C ASP A 133 -4.23 13.33 -6.62
N PRO A 134 -5.28 12.50 -6.55
CA PRO A 134 -5.35 11.28 -7.37
C PRO A 134 -5.31 11.55 -8.88
N CYS A 135 -5.58 12.78 -9.32
CA CYS A 135 -5.54 13.24 -10.70
C CYS A 135 -4.22 13.96 -11.07
N ASP A 136 -3.24 14.00 -10.17
CA ASP A 136 -1.95 14.64 -10.41
C ASP A 136 -1.16 13.92 -11.53
N ALA A 137 -0.59 14.70 -12.44
CA ALA A 137 0.16 14.19 -13.60
C ALA A 137 1.48 13.48 -13.23
N SER A 138 2.03 13.74 -12.03
CA SER A 138 3.20 12.99 -11.52
C SER A 138 2.87 11.50 -11.38
N LEU A 139 1.65 11.16 -10.98
CA LEU A 139 1.21 9.77 -10.86
C LEU A 139 1.12 9.08 -12.23
N ASP A 140 0.86 9.82 -13.31
CA ASP A 140 0.86 9.30 -14.68
C ASP A 140 2.27 9.03 -15.18
N SER A 141 3.18 9.96 -14.88
CA SER A 141 4.61 9.80 -15.13
C SER A 141 5.18 8.60 -14.36
N LEU A 142 4.56 8.27 -13.23
CA LEU A 142 4.86 7.09 -12.42
C LEU A 142 4.03 5.86 -12.82
N ASP A 143 3.28 5.87 -13.91
CA ASP A 143 2.46 4.74 -14.37
C ASP A 143 1.51 4.19 -13.29
N VAL A 144 0.96 5.05 -12.42
CA VAL A 144 0.01 4.62 -11.38
C VAL A 144 -1.37 4.43 -12.02
N ALA A 145 -1.90 3.22 -11.98
CA ALA A 145 -3.17 2.87 -12.63
C ALA A 145 -4.30 2.53 -11.64
N ARG A 146 -3.95 2.22 -10.39
CA ARG A 146 -4.91 1.82 -9.35
C ARG A 146 -4.52 2.42 -8.01
N MET A 147 -5.52 2.73 -7.19
CA MET A 147 -5.34 3.22 -5.82
C MET A 147 -6.19 2.40 -4.86
N VAL A 148 -5.62 2.04 -3.72
CA VAL A 148 -6.32 1.41 -2.61
C VAL A 148 -6.40 2.42 -1.47
N SER A 149 -7.61 2.66 -0.96
CA SER A 149 -7.85 3.59 0.14
C SER A 149 -8.70 2.94 1.22
N ILE A 150 -8.41 3.19 2.51
CA ILE A 150 -9.29 2.80 3.61
C ILE A 150 -10.48 3.75 3.76
N HIS A 151 -10.35 4.98 3.24
CA HIS A 151 -11.41 5.98 3.25
C HIS A 151 -11.99 6.19 1.84
N PRO A 152 -13.30 6.39 1.69
CA PRO A 152 -13.89 6.74 0.40
C PRO A 152 -13.25 8.02 -0.16
N VAL A 153 -12.85 7.99 -1.43
CA VAL A 153 -12.26 9.12 -2.15
C VAL A 153 -13.20 9.53 -3.27
N VAL A 154 -13.46 10.84 -3.41
CA VAL A 154 -14.29 11.40 -4.48
C VAL A 154 -13.44 12.38 -5.29
N SER A 155 -13.18 12.04 -6.55
CA SER A 155 -12.51 12.89 -7.52
C SER A 155 -12.94 12.50 -8.94
N ASP A 156 -12.77 13.41 -9.91
CA ASP A 156 -13.29 13.22 -11.27
C ASP A 156 -12.52 12.16 -12.07
N CYS A 157 -11.24 11.92 -11.75
CA CYS A 157 -10.41 10.90 -12.41
C CYS A 157 -10.45 9.51 -11.74
N LEU A 158 -11.22 9.31 -10.66
CA LEU A 158 -11.28 8.01 -9.98
C LEU A 158 -12.62 7.33 -10.18
N VAL A 159 -12.55 6.06 -10.58
CA VAL A 159 -13.71 5.17 -10.66
C VAL A 159 -13.53 4.03 -9.67
N GLU A 160 -14.45 3.90 -8.71
CA GLU A 160 -14.44 2.77 -7.77
C GLU A 160 -14.77 1.48 -8.52
N VAL A 161 -13.84 0.53 -8.53
CA VAL A 161 -13.98 -0.76 -9.21
C VAL A 161 -14.24 -1.91 -8.25
N GLY A 162 -14.10 -1.68 -6.95
CA GLY A 162 -14.45 -2.68 -5.94
C GLY A 162 -14.21 -2.23 -4.51
N GLN A 163 -14.70 -3.05 -3.59
CA GLN A 163 -14.48 -2.92 -2.16
C GLN A 163 -14.13 -4.28 -1.58
N PHE A 164 -13.33 -4.31 -0.52
CA PHE A 164 -12.97 -5.56 0.15
C PHE A 164 -12.68 -5.35 1.64
N PRO A 165 -13.04 -6.32 2.50
CA PRO A 165 -12.62 -6.29 3.89
C PRO A 165 -11.13 -6.66 4.00
N LEU A 166 -10.42 -5.99 4.91
CA LEU A 166 -9.07 -6.35 5.32
C LEU A 166 -8.86 -5.95 6.77
N SER A 167 -8.51 -6.91 7.63
CA SER A 167 -8.24 -6.68 9.06
C SER A 167 -9.40 -6.03 9.84
N GLY A 168 -10.64 -6.23 9.37
CA GLY A 168 -11.85 -5.68 10.00
C GLY A 168 -12.32 -4.34 9.43
N ASP A 169 -11.51 -3.68 8.60
CA ASP A 169 -11.87 -2.45 7.91
C ASP A 169 -12.28 -2.73 6.46
N LEU A 170 -13.11 -1.84 5.89
CA LEU A 170 -13.52 -1.90 4.48
C LEU A 170 -12.61 -0.99 3.65
N TYR A 171 -11.94 -1.56 2.66
CA TYR A 171 -11.08 -0.84 1.73
C TYR A 171 -11.78 -0.67 0.39
N HIS A 172 -11.40 0.40 -0.30
CA HIS A 172 -11.91 0.82 -1.60
C HIS A 172 -10.78 0.69 -2.63
N LEU A 173 -11.09 0.11 -3.78
CA LEU A 173 -10.19 -0.01 -4.92
C LEU A 173 -10.69 0.90 -6.05
N TYR A 174 -9.82 1.79 -6.51
CA TYR A 174 -10.09 2.74 -7.57
C TYR A 174 -9.22 2.47 -8.79
N ARG A 175 -9.80 2.73 -9.96
CA ARG A 175 -9.09 2.93 -11.23
C ARG A 175 -8.96 4.40 -11.52
N ARG A 176 -7.79 4.80 -12.02
CA ARG A 176 -7.53 6.14 -12.54
C ARG A 176 -7.94 6.19 -14.01
N ASP A 177 -8.96 6.99 -14.33
CA ASP A 177 -9.48 7.24 -15.68
C ASP A 177 -9.20 8.71 -16.06
N LEU A 178 -8.08 8.95 -16.75
CA LEU A 178 -7.61 10.29 -17.13
C LEU A 178 -8.19 10.78 -18.46
N GLU A 179 -9.01 9.96 -19.12
CA GLU A 179 -9.59 10.23 -20.45
C GLU A 179 -10.76 11.23 -20.42
N ALA A 180 -11.14 11.77 -19.25
CA ALA A 180 -12.33 12.62 -19.13
C ALA A 180 -12.13 14.09 -19.57
N GLU A 181 -10.90 14.61 -19.66
CA GLU A 181 -10.69 16.06 -19.86
C GLU A 181 -10.36 16.49 -21.29
N THR A 182 -10.05 15.57 -22.22
CA THR A 182 -9.65 15.96 -23.59
C THR A 182 -10.79 16.19 -24.59
N SER A 183 -12.07 16.06 -24.19
CA SER A 183 -13.21 16.07 -25.15
C SER A 183 -14.06 17.36 -25.16
N SER A 184 -13.66 18.46 -24.53
CA SER A 184 -14.55 19.64 -24.38
C SER A 184 -14.11 20.93 -25.10
N THR A 185 -13.06 20.94 -25.94
CA THR A 185 -12.55 22.23 -26.50
C THR A 185 -12.53 22.32 -28.04
N ASP A 186 -12.96 21.31 -28.79
CA ASP A 186 -12.87 21.34 -30.27
C ASP A 186 -14.17 21.72 -31.02
N ASP A 187 -15.20 22.23 -30.35
CA ASP A 187 -16.51 22.52 -30.99
C ASP A 187 -16.90 24.02 -31.06
N LEU A 188 -15.92 24.93 -31.10
CA LEU A 188 -16.16 26.35 -31.39
C LEU A 188 -15.08 26.94 -32.32
N GLY A 189 -15.07 26.54 -33.58
CA GLY A 189 -14.28 27.27 -34.58
C GLY A 189 -14.11 26.62 -35.95
N ALA A 190 -15.18 26.50 -36.73
CA ALA A 190 -15.12 26.49 -38.20
C ALA A 190 -16.45 26.93 -38.82
#